data_AF-A0A3G9J473-F1
#
_entry.id   AF-A0A3G9J473-F1
#
_cell.length_a   1.000
_cell.length_b   1.000
_cell.length_c   1.000
_cell.angle_alpha   90.00
_cell.angle_beta   90.00
_cell.angle_gamma   90.00
#
_symmetry.space_group_name_H-M   'P 1'
#
loop_
_entity.id
_entity.type
_entity.pdbx_description
1 polymer ?
#
loop_
_entity_poly.entity_id
_entity_poly.type
_entity_poly.pdbx_seq_one_letter_code
_entity_poly.pdbx_strand_id
1 'polypeptide(L)'
;MDMQMEFIRKLPTPQEIKNQYPVTLEMKKLKQARDEEIRDIFAGRSDKFLLIIGPCSADNEDAVLDYMHRLRKVQDQVADKIFIIPRVYTNKPRTIGKGYKGMLHQPDPLGEEDMLAGIIAIRHMHKRVVEETGFTCAEEMLYPQNHRYLSDLLSYVAVGARSVENQEHRLVASGAGIPVGMKNPTGGDLTVMMNSITAAQASQKFIYRGWEVKTPGNDFAHAILRGYVDENGKAYPNYHYETLEKVYNLYQERNLEHPAVIVDTNHSNSGKRYEEQIRIAKDVLHSRNCNDNIKNLVKGLMIESYLVDGCQKPEDGVYGKSITDPCLGWEKTEKLILELAEML
;
A
#
# COMPACT_ATOMS: atom_id res chain seq x y z
N MET A 1 22.34 -33.55 -5.36
CA MET A 1 22.83 -32.38 -4.59
C MET A 1 21.89 -32.26 -3.41
N ASP A 2 22.38 -32.52 -2.20
CA ASP A 2 21.53 -32.37 -1.01
C ASP A 2 21.28 -30.88 -0.78
N MET A 3 20.01 -30.49 -0.78
CA MET A 3 19.61 -29.13 -0.50
C MET A 3 19.87 -28.82 0.98
N GLN A 4 20.40 -27.63 1.28
CA GLN A 4 20.54 -27.15 2.67
C GLN A 4 19.23 -26.56 3.22
N MET A 5 18.08 -27.09 2.77
CA MET A 5 16.76 -26.61 3.16
C MET A 5 16.04 -27.69 3.97
N GLU A 6 15.53 -27.31 5.14
CA GLU A 6 14.62 -28.12 5.92
C GLU A 6 13.18 -27.85 5.50
N PHE A 7 12.47 -28.88 5.03
CA PHE A 7 11.07 -28.78 4.65
C PHE A 7 10.16 -29.05 5.86
N ILE A 8 9.76 -27.98 6.54
CA ILE A 8 8.97 -28.07 7.78
C ILE A 8 7.53 -28.56 7.52
N ARG A 9 6.83 -27.96 6.55
CA ARG A 9 5.44 -28.32 6.17
C ARG A 9 5.06 -27.79 4.80
N LYS A 10 4.04 -28.39 4.18
CA LYS A 10 3.37 -27.85 3.00
C LYS A 10 2.30 -26.84 3.42
N LEU A 11 2.30 -25.66 2.83
CA LEU A 11 1.28 -24.63 3.10
C LEU A 11 0.00 -24.91 2.29
N PRO A 12 -1.19 -24.60 2.84
CA PRO A 12 -2.46 -24.73 2.13
C PRO A 12 -2.50 -23.80 0.92
N THR A 13 -3.29 -24.18 -0.07
CA THR A 13 -3.55 -23.37 -1.25
C THR A 13 -4.42 -22.16 -0.90
N PRO A 14 -4.39 -21.09 -1.73
CA PRO A 14 -5.28 -19.97 -1.55
C PRO A 14 -6.76 -20.34 -1.55
N GLN A 15 -7.16 -21.36 -2.32
CA GLN A 15 -8.55 -21.81 -2.37
C GLN A 15 -8.97 -22.49 -1.06
N GLU A 16 -8.11 -23.33 -0.47
CA GLU A 16 -8.39 -23.97 0.82
C GLU A 16 -8.56 -22.93 1.93
N ILE A 17 -7.65 -21.95 2.00
CA ILE A 17 -7.76 -20.83 2.95
C ILE A 17 -9.04 -20.01 2.74
N LYS A 18 -9.41 -19.72 1.48
CA LYS A 18 -10.66 -19.01 1.16
C LYS A 18 -11.91 -19.78 1.53
N ASN A 19 -11.88 -21.11 1.39
CA ASN A 19 -13.00 -21.97 1.78
C ASN A 19 -13.14 -22.06 3.30
N GLN A 20 -12.04 -22.07 4.04
CA GLN A 20 -12.04 -22.07 5.51
C GLN A 20 -12.47 -20.72 6.11
N TYR A 21 -12.07 -19.62 5.47
CA TYR A 21 -12.38 -18.26 5.91
C TYR A 21 -13.09 -17.49 4.78
N PRO A 22 -14.34 -17.84 4.44
CA PRO A 22 -15.02 -17.26 3.28
C PRO A 22 -15.41 -15.79 3.51
N VAL A 23 -15.46 -15.04 2.40
CA VAL A 23 -16.09 -13.71 2.38
C VAL A 23 -17.58 -13.86 2.06
N THR A 24 -18.42 -13.06 2.70
CA THR A 24 -19.88 -13.09 2.48
C THR A 24 -20.25 -12.50 1.12
N LEU A 25 -21.48 -12.72 0.66
CA LEU A 25 -21.97 -12.11 -0.57
C LEU A 25 -22.01 -10.57 -0.47
N GLU A 26 -22.32 -10.05 0.70
CA GLU A 26 -22.34 -8.60 0.96
C GLU A 26 -20.95 -7.99 0.83
N MET A 27 -19.93 -8.64 1.42
CA MET A 27 -18.53 -8.22 1.28
C MET A 27 -18.08 -8.22 -0.19
N LYS A 28 -18.49 -9.21 -0.99
CA LYS A 28 -18.17 -9.25 -2.43
C LYS A 28 -18.78 -8.08 -3.19
N LYS A 29 -20.07 -7.79 -2.95
CA LYS A 29 -20.77 -6.66 -3.59
C LYS A 29 -20.14 -5.32 -3.19
N LEU A 30 -19.86 -5.16 -1.91
CA LEU A 30 -19.20 -3.98 -1.37
C LEU A 30 -17.82 -3.77 -2.00
N LYS A 31 -17.00 -4.82 -2.05
CA LYS A 31 -15.69 -4.76 -2.70
C LYS A 31 -15.80 -4.38 -4.16
N GLN A 32 -16.74 -4.98 -4.91
CA GLN A 32 -16.94 -4.64 -6.32
C GLN A 32 -17.23 -3.16 -6.50
N ALA A 33 -18.17 -2.60 -5.72
CA ALA A 33 -18.50 -1.17 -5.79
C ALA A 33 -17.30 -0.28 -5.47
N ARG A 34 -16.51 -0.64 -4.44
CA ARG A 34 -15.30 0.10 -4.07
C ARG A 34 -14.20 -0.01 -5.13
N ASP A 35 -13.99 -1.19 -5.73
CA ASP A 35 -13.03 -1.38 -6.81
C ASP A 35 -13.39 -0.53 -8.04
N GLU A 36 -14.68 -0.44 -8.37
CA GLU A 36 -15.19 0.40 -9.47
C GLU A 36 -14.90 1.88 -9.20
N GLU A 37 -15.19 2.39 -8.00
CA GLU A 37 -14.92 3.78 -7.65
C GLU A 37 -13.42 4.11 -7.65
N ILE A 38 -12.57 3.21 -7.18
CA ILE A 38 -11.11 3.40 -7.24
C ILE A 38 -10.64 3.46 -8.71
N ARG A 39 -11.15 2.57 -9.58
CA ARG A 39 -10.82 2.61 -11.01
C ARG A 39 -11.29 3.89 -11.67
N ASP A 40 -12.46 4.41 -11.30
CA ASP A 40 -12.97 5.68 -11.81
C ASP A 40 -12.07 6.85 -11.44
N ILE A 41 -11.51 6.88 -10.23
CA ILE A 41 -10.57 7.91 -9.81
C ILE A 41 -9.26 7.82 -10.63
N PHE A 42 -8.69 6.63 -10.78
CA PHE A 42 -7.48 6.44 -11.60
C PHE A 42 -7.72 6.79 -13.07
N ALA A 43 -8.89 6.43 -13.61
CA ALA A 43 -9.28 6.73 -14.98
C ALA A 43 -9.65 8.20 -15.21
N GLY A 44 -9.75 9.02 -14.16
CA GLY A 44 -10.18 10.42 -14.24
C GLY A 44 -11.68 10.61 -14.50
N ARG A 45 -12.50 9.58 -14.24
CA ARG A 45 -13.97 9.67 -14.27
C ARG A 45 -14.55 10.20 -12.96
N SER A 46 -13.76 10.21 -11.89
CA SER A 46 -14.07 10.80 -10.60
C SER A 46 -12.94 11.71 -10.15
N ASP A 47 -13.29 12.91 -9.68
CA ASP A 47 -12.34 13.92 -9.19
C ASP A 47 -11.97 13.74 -7.70
N LYS A 48 -12.48 12.68 -7.06
CA LYS A 48 -12.13 12.37 -5.67
C LYS A 48 -10.65 12.09 -5.54
N PHE A 49 -10.09 12.46 -4.40
CA PHE A 49 -8.69 12.26 -4.08
C PHE A 49 -8.51 10.99 -3.25
N LEU A 50 -7.57 10.13 -3.66
CA LEU A 50 -7.26 8.91 -2.92
C LEU A 50 -6.44 9.21 -1.68
N LEU A 51 -6.80 8.58 -0.57
CA LEU A 51 -6.00 8.64 0.65
C LEU A 51 -5.70 7.23 1.14
N ILE A 52 -4.46 6.80 0.94
CA ILE A 52 -3.96 5.51 1.38
C ILE A 52 -3.34 5.67 2.77
N ILE A 53 -4.10 5.40 3.81
CA ILE A 53 -3.75 5.83 5.17
C ILE A 53 -3.98 4.74 6.21
N GLY A 54 -3.06 4.64 7.17
CA GLY A 54 -3.15 3.67 8.26
C GLY A 54 -1.78 3.33 8.84
N PRO A 55 -1.71 2.35 9.74
CA PRO A 55 -0.49 2.06 10.48
C PRO A 55 0.64 1.63 9.56
N CYS A 56 1.87 1.91 9.98
CA CYS A 56 3.06 1.47 9.24
C CYS A 56 3.08 -0.06 9.06
N SER A 57 2.63 -0.81 10.06
CA SER A 57 2.38 -2.25 10.01
C SER A 57 1.15 -2.59 10.83
N ALA A 58 0.29 -3.49 10.35
CA ALA A 58 -0.76 -4.10 11.17
C ALA A 58 -0.13 -5.14 12.10
N ASP A 59 -0.05 -4.82 13.38
CA ASP A 59 0.64 -5.60 14.42
C ASP A 59 -0.29 -6.17 15.48
N ASN A 60 -1.35 -5.45 15.83
CA ASN A 60 -2.35 -5.86 16.82
C ASN A 60 -3.77 -5.73 16.25
N GLU A 61 -4.53 -6.81 16.23
CA GLU A 61 -5.85 -6.85 15.60
C GLU A 61 -6.86 -5.85 16.18
N ASP A 62 -6.96 -5.80 17.51
CA ASP A 62 -7.94 -4.93 18.18
C ASP A 62 -7.59 -3.45 18.00
N ALA A 63 -6.30 -3.10 18.12
CA ALA A 63 -5.84 -1.74 17.91
C ALA A 63 -5.98 -1.28 16.46
N VAL A 64 -5.71 -2.17 15.49
CA VAL A 64 -5.95 -1.88 14.07
C VAL A 64 -7.43 -1.65 13.83
N LEU A 65 -8.32 -2.48 14.37
CA LEU A 65 -9.76 -2.32 14.17
C LEU A 65 -10.33 -1.07 14.84
N ASP A 66 -9.88 -0.70 16.05
CA ASP A 66 -10.23 0.59 16.66
C ASP A 66 -9.86 1.75 15.70
N TYR A 67 -8.64 1.74 15.17
CA TYR A 67 -8.22 2.73 14.18
C TYR A 67 -9.12 2.73 12.93
N MET A 68 -9.50 1.57 12.39
CA MET A 68 -10.39 1.48 11.21
C MET A 68 -11.80 2.00 11.50
N HIS A 69 -12.36 1.70 12.68
CA HIS A 69 -13.66 2.21 13.10
C HIS A 69 -13.68 3.73 13.20
N ARG A 70 -12.60 4.32 13.73
CA ARG A 70 -12.46 5.78 13.74
C ARG A 70 -12.31 6.35 12.34
N LEU A 71 -11.48 5.73 11.50
CA LEU A 71 -11.25 6.14 10.11
C LEU A 71 -12.54 6.08 9.27
N ARG A 72 -13.43 5.12 9.54
CA ARG A 72 -14.74 5.00 8.89
C ARG A 72 -15.62 6.21 9.13
N LYS A 73 -15.68 6.68 10.38
CA LYS A 73 -16.44 7.89 10.76
C LYS A 73 -15.91 9.15 10.07
N VAL A 74 -14.59 9.25 9.89
CA VAL A 74 -13.98 10.38 9.18
C VAL A 74 -14.24 10.28 7.67
N GLN A 75 -14.15 9.08 7.08
CA GLN A 75 -14.49 8.87 5.68
C GLN A 75 -15.90 9.37 5.36
N ASP A 76 -16.89 9.13 6.22
CA ASP A 76 -18.27 9.58 6.00
C ASP A 76 -18.38 11.11 5.91
N GLN A 77 -17.52 11.83 6.63
CA GLN A 77 -17.48 13.30 6.64
C GLN A 77 -16.82 13.90 5.40
N VAL A 78 -15.92 13.17 4.73
CA VAL A 78 -15.14 13.64 3.57
C VAL A 78 -15.47 12.90 2.28
N ALA A 79 -16.56 12.14 2.24
CA ALA A 79 -16.86 11.18 1.18
C ALA A 79 -17.11 11.79 -0.20
N ASP A 80 -17.41 13.08 -0.27
CA ASP A 80 -17.57 13.84 -1.50
C ASP A 80 -16.23 14.22 -2.15
N LYS A 81 -15.16 14.38 -1.34
CA LYS A 81 -13.83 14.82 -1.80
C LYS A 81 -12.77 13.74 -1.76
N ILE A 82 -12.76 12.91 -0.72
CA ILE A 82 -11.69 11.95 -0.43
C ILE A 82 -12.25 10.53 -0.44
N PHE A 83 -11.52 9.63 -1.09
CA PHE A 83 -11.76 8.20 -1.03
C PHE A 83 -10.60 7.50 -0.33
N ILE A 84 -10.86 7.03 0.90
CA ILE A 84 -9.92 6.37 1.78
C ILE A 84 -9.81 4.88 1.42
N ILE A 85 -8.57 4.45 1.25
CA ILE A 85 -8.18 3.05 1.15
C ILE A 85 -7.29 2.74 2.37
N PRO A 86 -7.79 2.07 3.40
CA PRO A 86 -6.99 1.88 4.60
C PRO A 86 -5.79 1.00 4.35
N ARG A 87 -4.65 1.43 4.88
CA ARG A 87 -3.40 0.67 4.87
C ARG A 87 -3.46 -0.39 5.97
N VAL A 88 -3.44 -1.67 5.57
CA VAL A 88 -3.38 -2.82 6.50
C VAL A 88 -2.17 -3.66 6.14
N TYR A 89 -0.97 -3.08 6.27
CA TYR A 89 0.25 -3.73 5.81
C TYR A 89 0.69 -4.80 6.81
N THR A 90 0.44 -6.06 6.48
CA THR A 90 0.76 -7.22 7.34
C THR A 90 2.15 -7.78 7.10
N ASN A 91 2.87 -7.21 6.13
CA ASN A 91 4.22 -7.59 5.74
C ASN A 91 5.19 -6.44 5.96
N LYS A 92 6.38 -6.72 6.50
CA LYS A 92 7.41 -5.70 6.67
C LYS A 92 8.78 -6.16 6.16
N PRO A 93 9.30 -5.58 5.06
CA PRO A 93 10.64 -5.90 4.59
C PRO A 93 11.71 -5.42 5.58
N ARG A 94 12.64 -6.30 5.95
CA ARG A 94 13.79 -5.98 6.83
C ARG A 94 15.09 -6.09 6.03
N THR A 95 15.89 -5.02 6.01
CA THR A 95 17.14 -4.96 5.22
C THR A 95 18.10 -6.10 5.53
N ILE A 96 18.23 -6.50 6.80
CA ILE A 96 19.14 -7.57 7.24
C ILE A 96 18.40 -8.86 7.63
N GLY A 97 17.10 -8.96 7.32
CA GLY A 97 16.28 -10.13 7.64
C GLY A 97 16.03 -10.39 9.14
N LYS A 98 16.50 -9.51 10.04
CA LYS A 98 16.34 -9.63 11.51
C LYS A 98 15.27 -8.69 12.05
N GLY A 99 14.62 -9.12 13.14
CA GLY A 99 13.53 -8.43 13.84
C GLY A 99 12.15 -8.74 13.25
N TYR A 100 11.09 -8.20 13.86
CA TYR A 100 9.70 -8.41 13.43
C TYR A 100 9.51 -8.18 11.91
N LYS A 101 9.02 -9.20 11.20
CA LYS A 101 8.80 -9.22 9.74
C LYS A 101 7.33 -9.03 9.33
N GLY A 102 6.46 -8.73 10.28
CA GLY A 102 5.02 -8.58 10.06
C GLY A 102 4.22 -9.83 10.46
N MET A 103 2.91 -9.62 10.60
CA MET A 103 1.92 -10.61 11.03
C MET A 103 1.94 -11.88 10.17
N LEU A 104 2.30 -11.79 8.88
CA LEU A 104 2.47 -12.96 8.02
C LEU A 104 3.51 -13.95 8.55
N HIS A 105 4.63 -13.46 9.08
CA HIS A 105 5.68 -14.33 9.59
C HIS A 105 5.44 -14.68 11.05
N GLN A 106 4.96 -13.70 11.80
CA GLN A 106 4.95 -13.72 13.25
C GLN A 106 3.66 -13.03 13.72
N PRO A 107 2.54 -13.76 13.83
CA PRO A 107 1.25 -13.19 14.22
C PRO A 107 1.27 -12.53 15.60
N ASP A 108 1.98 -13.15 16.54
CA ASP A 108 2.32 -12.57 17.84
C ASP A 108 3.72 -11.98 17.74
N PRO A 109 3.90 -10.64 17.82
CA PRO A 109 5.21 -10.00 17.75
C PRO A 109 6.23 -10.48 18.80
N LEU A 110 5.78 -11.11 19.88
CA LEU A 110 6.64 -11.69 20.93
C LEU A 110 6.78 -13.21 20.83
N GLY A 111 6.01 -13.85 19.94
CA GLY A 111 6.03 -15.30 19.72
C GLY A 111 7.07 -15.74 18.69
N GLU A 112 7.09 -17.02 18.36
CA GLU A 112 7.93 -17.57 17.28
C GLU A 112 7.30 -17.34 15.89
N GLU A 113 8.09 -17.52 14.84
CA GLU A 113 7.57 -17.46 13.46
C GLU A 113 6.71 -18.71 13.14
N ASP A 114 5.50 -18.50 12.64
CA ASP A 114 4.65 -19.55 12.06
C ASP A 114 3.94 -19.02 10.80
N MET A 115 4.43 -19.46 9.64
CA MET A 115 3.90 -19.03 8.34
C MET A 115 2.45 -19.46 8.08
N LEU A 116 2.01 -20.60 8.62
CA LEU A 116 0.63 -21.05 8.45
C LEU A 116 -0.31 -20.20 9.31
N ALA A 117 0.05 -20.00 10.58
CA ALA A 117 -0.69 -19.11 11.47
C ALA A 117 -0.74 -17.68 10.92
N GLY A 118 0.36 -17.21 10.33
CA GLY A 118 0.41 -15.91 9.65
C GLY A 118 -0.50 -15.78 8.45
N ILE A 119 -0.56 -16.75 7.53
CA ILE A 119 -1.51 -16.71 6.40
C ILE A 119 -2.96 -16.61 6.90
N ILE A 120 -3.29 -17.33 7.99
CA ILE A 120 -4.61 -17.28 8.61
C ILE A 120 -4.85 -15.90 9.24
N ALA A 121 -3.89 -15.40 10.03
CA ALA A 121 -3.99 -14.13 10.73
C ALA A 121 -4.18 -12.94 9.77
N ILE A 122 -3.39 -12.86 8.69
CA ILE A 122 -3.54 -11.76 7.72
C ILE A 122 -4.89 -11.79 7.02
N ARG A 123 -5.43 -12.98 6.73
CA ARG A 123 -6.76 -13.11 6.12
C ARG A 123 -7.85 -12.73 7.10
N HIS A 124 -7.73 -13.16 8.36
CA HIS A 124 -8.66 -12.83 9.42
C HIS A 124 -8.73 -11.32 9.67
N MET A 125 -7.58 -10.67 9.85
CA MET A 125 -7.45 -9.22 9.96
C MET A 125 -8.18 -8.48 8.83
N HIS A 126 -7.84 -8.80 7.58
CA HIS A 126 -8.44 -8.14 6.42
C HIS A 126 -9.94 -8.40 6.35
N LYS A 127 -10.39 -9.63 6.61
CA LYS A 127 -11.82 -9.97 6.63
C LYS A 127 -12.56 -9.13 7.68
N ARG A 128 -12.03 -9.02 8.91
CA ARG A 128 -12.63 -8.22 9.98
C ARG A 128 -12.72 -6.75 9.61
N VAL A 129 -11.68 -6.16 9.01
CA VAL A 129 -11.74 -4.77 8.54
C VAL A 129 -12.89 -4.57 7.54
N VAL A 130 -13.02 -5.45 6.54
CA VAL A 130 -14.12 -5.35 5.57
C VAL A 130 -15.49 -5.56 6.23
N GLU A 131 -15.62 -6.57 7.07
CA GLU A 131 -16.87 -6.95 7.73
C GLU A 131 -17.37 -5.88 8.71
N GLU A 132 -16.47 -5.28 9.49
CA GLU A 132 -16.84 -4.36 10.57
C GLU A 132 -16.93 -2.90 10.11
N THR A 133 -16.20 -2.51 9.07
CA THR A 133 -16.10 -1.09 8.66
C THR A 133 -16.51 -0.84 7.21
N GLY A 134 -16.69 -1.91 6.44
CA GLY A 134 -16.98 -1.81 5.01
C GLY A 134 -15.84 -1.24 4.16
N PHE A 135 -14.66 -1.03 4.74
CA PHE A 135 -13.47 -0.70 3.96
C PHE A 135 -12.97 -1.90 3.17
N THR A 136 -12.19 -1.62 2.14
CA THR A 136 -11.34 -2.62 1.47
C THR A 136 -9.92 -2.08 1.47
N CYS A 137 -8.97 -2.95 1.81
CA CYS A 137 -7.66 -2.49 2.27
C CYS A 137 -6.63 -2.38 1.14
N ALA A 138 -5.59 -1.63 1.43
CA ALA A 138 -4.31 -1.65 0.76
C ALA A 138 -3.31 -2.54 1.51
N GLU A 139 -2.50 -3.31 0.77
CA GLU A 139 -1.42 -4.14 1.27
C GLU A 139 -0.13 -3.95 0.44
N GLU A 140 1.04 -4.24 1.02
CA GLU A 140 2.30 -4.33 0.28
C GLU A 140 2.52 -5.76 -0.21
N MET A 141 2.73 -5.91 -1.52
CA MET A 141 3.15 -7.18 -2.12
C MET A 141 4.62 -7.44 -1.80
N LEU A 142 4.90 -7.95 -0.59
CA LEU A 142 6.25 -8.41 -0.22
C LEU A 142 6.58 -9.77 -0.87
N TYR A 143 5.60 -10.67 -0.88
CA TYR A 143 5.67 -11.94 -1.59
C TYR A 143 4.55 -12.00 -2.62
N PRO A 144 4.85 -12.01 -3.92
CA PRO A 144 3.82 -12.05 -4.96
C PRO A 144 2.89 -13.25 -4.81
N GLN A 145 3.40 -14.36 -4.29
CA GLN A 145 2.65 -15.60 -4.07
C GLN A 145 1.52 -15.49 -3.03
N ASN A 146 1.58 -14.48 -2.16
CA ASN A 146 0.60 -14.30 -1.08
C ASN A 146 -0.64 -13.51 -1.50
N HIS A 147 -0.55 -12.74 -2.59
CA HIS A 147 -1.68 -11.94 -3.12
C HIS A 147 -2.96 -12.77 -3.24
N ARG A 148 -2.85 -14.01 -3.72
CA ARG A 148 -4.02 -14.88 -3.91
C ARG A 148 -4.75 -15.24 -2.62
N TYR A 149 -4.13 -15.20 -1.44
CA TYR A 149 -4.83 -15.44 -0.17
C TYR A 149 -5.76 -14.28 0.21
N LEU A 150 -5.50 -13.07 -0.30
CA LEU A 150 -6.22 -11.84 0.06
C LEU A 150 -6.93 -11.18 -1.14
N SER A 151 -6.82 -11.72 -2.34
CA SER A 151 -7.31 -11.08 -3.58
C SER A 151 -8.82 -10.80 -3.60
N ASP A 152 -9.60 -11.48 -2.77
CA ASP A 152 -11.05 -11.27 -2.57
C ASP A 152 -11.37 -10.25 -1.46
N LEU A 153 -10.36 -9.62 -0.87
CA LEU A 153 -10.46 -8.64 0.23
C LEU A 153 -9.72 -7.32 -0.09
N LEU A 154 -8.64 -7.37 -0.87
CA LEU A 154 -7.83 -6.20 -1.22
C LEU A 154 -8.41 -5.41 -2.40
N SER A 155 -8.36 -4.08 -2.31
CA SER A 155 -8.73 -3.17 -3.42
C SER A 155 -7.57 -2.35 -3.96
N TYR A 156 -6.41 -2.39 -3.29
CA TYR A 156 -5.20 -1.72 -3.74
C TYR A 156 -3.96 -2.50 -3.28
N VAL A 157 -2.90 -2.48 -4.07
CA VAL A 157 -1.62 -3.08 -3.69
C VAL A 157 -0.47 -2.12 -4.00
N ALA A 158 0.54 -2.08 -3.13
CA ALA A 158 1.81 -1.44 -3.43
C ALA A 158 2.92 -2.48 -3.65
N VAL A 159 3.77 -2.25 -4.64
CA VAL A 159 5.07 -2.92 -4.78
C VAL A 159 6.13 -2.04 -4.12
N GLY A 160 6.85 -2.62 -3.16
CA GLY A 160 7.85 -1.92 -2.36
C GLY A 160 9.05 -1.42 -3.17
N ALA A 161 9.74 -0.40 -2.64
CA ALA A 161 10.92 0.19 -3.27
C ALA A 161 12.09 -0.81 -3.48
N ARG A 162 12.13 -1.90 -2.70
CA ARG A 162 13.14 -2.97 -2.85
C ARG A 162 12.73 -4.05 -3.86
N SER A 163 11.44 -4.10 -4.21
CA SER A 163 10.87 -5.14 -5.08
C SER A 163 10.43 -4.61 -6.44
N VAL A 164 10.42 -3.28 -6.65
CA VAL A 164 10.03 -2.67 -7.94
C VAL A 164 10.93 -3.10 -9.11
N GLU A 165 12.16 -3.51 -8.82
CA GLU A 165 13.09 -4.08 -9.81
C GLU A 165 12.93 -5.58 -10.00
N ASN A 166 12.23 -6.25 -9.09
CA ASN A 166 12.08 -7.69 -9.13
C ASN A 166 11.09 -8.09 -10.24
N GLN A 167 11.55 -8.96 -11.14
CA GLN A 167 10.75 -9.38 -12.29
C GLN A 167 9.45 -10.05 -11.87
N GLU A 168 9.45 -10.95 -10.88
CA GLU A 168 8.21 -11.64 -10.45
C GLU A 168 7.15 -10.65 -9.95
N HIS A 169 7.55 -9.60 -9.22
CA HIS A 169 6.61 -8.57 -8.77
C HIS A 169 5.98 -7.80 -9.94
N ARG A 170 6.78 -7.44 -10.95
CA ARG A 170 6.28 -6.79 -12.18
C ARG A 170 5.27 -7.67 -12.91
N LEU A 171 5.60 -8.96 -13.04
CA LEU A 171 4.75 -9.93 -13.74
C LEU A 171 3.44 -10.18 -12.98
N VAL A 172 3.48 -10.33 -11.66
CA VAL A 172 2.26 -10.54 -10.85
C VAL A 172 1.40 -9.27 -10.80
N ALA A 173 2.01 -8.08 -10.77
CA ALA A 173 1.28 -6.81 -10.82
C ALA A 173 0.42 -6.67 -12.09
N SER A 174 0.86 -7.22 -13.23
CA SER A 174 0.10 -7.24 -14.50
C SER A 174 -1.19 -8.07 -14.45
N GLY A 175 -1.36 -8.91 -13.42
CA GLY A 175 -2.53 -9.77 -13.24
C GLY A 175 -3.22 -9.59 -11.90
N ALA A 176 -2.93 -8.52 -11.15
CA ALA A 176 -3.44 -8.35 -9.79
C ALA A 176 -4.97 -8.15 -9.72
N GLY A 177 -5.58 -7.60 -10.78
CA GLY A 177 -7.02 -7.35 -10.89
C GLY A 177 -7.52 -6.07 -10.19
N ILE A 178 -6.61 -5.35 -9.53
CA ILE A 178 -6.82 -4.12 -8.77
C ILE A 178 -5.64 -3.16 -9.08
N PRO A 179 -5.75 -1.85 -8.79
CA PRO A 179 -4.65 -0.91 -8.98
C PRO A 179 -3.40 -1.31 -8.19
N VAL A 180 -2.24 -1.16 -8.83
CA VAL A 180 -0.94 -1.50 -8.25
C VAL A 180 0.00 -0.30 -8.32
N GLY A 181 0.38 0.24 -7.17
CA GLY A 181 1.35 1.31 -7.09
C GLY A 181 2.79 0.79 -7.03
N MET A 182 3.63 1.25 -7.94
CA MET A 182 5.05 0.94 -8.06
C MET A 182 5.87 2.03 -7.37
N LYS A 183 6.47 1.74 -6.22
CA LYS A 183 7.37 2.70 -5.56
C LYS A 183 8.62 2.95 -6.40
N ASN A 184 9.11 4.19 -6.44
CA ASN A 184 10.47 4.42 -6.90
C ASN A 184 11.47 3.61 -6.03
N PRO A 185 12.57 3.10 -6.61
CA PRO A 185 13.55 2.32 -5.86
C PRO A 185 14.19 3.19 -4.78
N THR A 186 14.87 2.54 -3.82
CA THR A 186 15.49 3.26 -2.69
C THR A 186 16.50 4.32 -3.15
N GLY A 187 17.19 4.09 -4.26
CA GLY A 187 18.13 5.05 -4.87
C GLY A 187 17.46 6.16 -5.70
N GLY A 188 16.13 6.12 -5.90
CA GLY A 188 15.38 7.22 -6.51
C GLY A 188 15.26 7.21 -8.04
N ASP A 189 15.80 6.20 -8.73
CA ASP A 189 15.72 6.11 -10.19
C ASP A 189 14.26 5.98 -10.67
N LEU A 190 13.74 7.07 -11.22
CA LEU A 190 12.39 7.12 -11.77
C LEU A 190 12.26 6.21 -13.00
N THR A 191 13.32 6.00 -13.78
CA THR A 191 13.29 5.13 -14.96
C THR A 191 12.99 3.69 -14.59
N VAL A 192 13.58 3.21 -13.48
CA VAL A 192 13.29 1.89 -12.92
C VAL A 192 11.80 1.75 -12.56
N MET A 193 11.24 2.77 -11.90
CA MET A 193 9.83 2.81 -11.54
C MET A 193 8.96 2.75 -12.81
N MET A 194 9.26 3.58 -13.80
CA MET A 194 8.53 3.62 -15.07
C MET A 194 8.65 2.30 -15.84
N ASN A 195 9.81 1.65 -15.84
CA ASN A 195 9.99 0.31 -16.44
C ASN A 195 9.10 -0.74 -15.75
N SER A 196 8.95 -0.65 -14.42
CA SER A 196 8.06 -1.53 -13.66
C SER A 196 6.59 -1.32 -14.03
N ILE A 197 6.17 -0.06 -14.20
CA ILE A 197 4.82 0.28 -14.64
C ILE A 197 4.57 -0.23 -16.06
N THR A 198 5.49 0.02 -17.01
CA THR A 198 5.40 -0.50 -18.38
C THR A 198 5.27 -2.03 -18.40
N ALA A 199 6.07 -2.73 -17.59
CA ALA A 199 6.00 -4.19 -17.50
C ALA A 199 4.66 -4.67 -16.93
N ALA A 200 4.10 -3.96 -15.95
CA ALA A 200 2.81 -4.30 -15.36
C ALA A 200 1.62 -3.98 -16.27
N GLN A 201 1.69 -2.95 -17.11
CA GLN A 201 0.63 -2.65 -18.10
C GLN A 201 0.66 -3.62 -19.30
N ALA A 202 1.78 -4.29 -19.56
CA ALA A 202 1.87 -5.27 -20.64
C ALA A 202 1.31 -6.65 -20.27
N SER A 203 0.77 -7.38 -21.26
CA SER A 203 0.42 -8.81 -21.15
C SER A 203 1.67 -9.65 -20.83
N GLN A 204 1.59 -10.50 -19.82
CA GLN A 204 2.72 -11.34 -19.39
C GLN A 204 2.39 -12.84 -19.47
N LYS A 205 3.44 -13.67 -19.55
CA LYS A 205 3.35 -15.12 -19.36
C LYS A 205 4.49 -15.60 -18.47
N PHE A 206 4.19 -16.29 -17.38
CA PHE A 206 5.18 -16.67 -16.36
C PHE A 206 4.72 -17.82 -15.47
N ILE A 207 5.64 -18.34 -14.65
CA ILE A 207 5.36 -19.39 -13.67
C ILE A 207 4.92 -18.76 -12.35
N TYR A 208 3.78 -19.19 -11.83
CA TYR A 208 3.25 -18.70 -10.55
C TYR A 208 2.58 -19.83 -9.76
N ARG A 209 3.07 -20.12 -8.55
CA ARG A 209 2.66 -21.29 -7.73
C ARG A 209 2.69 -22.62 -8.49
N GLY A 210 3.66 -22.81 -9.39
CA GLY A 210 3.79 -24.03 -10.20
C GLY A 210 2.84 -24.09 -11.41
N TRP A 211 2.11 -23.01 -11.72
CA TRP A 211 1.26 -22.91 -12.90
C TRP A 211 1.90 -22.01 -13.96
N GLU A 212 1.69 -22.34 -15.24
CA GLU A 212 1.83 -21.35 -16.32
C GLU A 212 0.64 -20.38 -16.24
N VAL A 213 0.93 -19.09 -16.08
CA VAL A 213 -0.06 -18.02 -15.99
C VAL A 213 0.13 -17.05 -17.14
N LYS A 214 -0.98 -16.62 -17.75
CA LYS A 214 -1.04 -15.49 -18.68
C LYS A 214 -1.88 -14.37 -18.08
N THR A 215 -1.41 -13.14 -18.16
CA THR A 215 -2.12 -11.94 -17.68
C THR A 215 -2.40 -11.00 -18.86
N PRO A 216 -3.47 -10.20 -18.80
CA PRO A 216 -3.77 -9.25 -19.86
C PRO A 216 -2.90 -7.98 -19.81
N GLY A 217 -2.28 -7.68 -18.66
CA GLY A 217 -1.78 -6.34 -18.35
C GLY A 217 -2.68 -5.67 -17.31
N ASN A 218 -2.15 -4.64 -16.65
CA ASN A 218 -2.87 -3.87 -15.64
C ASN A 218 -2.72 -2.37 -15.88
N ASP A 219 -3.67 -1.79 -16.60
CA ASP A 219 -3.73 -0.37 -16.97
C ASP A 219 -3.74 0.57 -15.76
N PHE A 220 -4.05 0.07 -14.57
CA PHE A 220 -4.05 0.82 -13.32
C PHE A 220 -2.74 0.67 -12.51
N ALA A 221 -1.70 0.08 -13.12
CA ALA A 221 -0.36 0.17 -12.58
C ALA A 221 0.16 1.60 -12.68
N HIS A 222 0.64 2.16 -11.56
CA HIS A 222 0.98 3.59 -11.47
C HIS A 222 2.16 3.84 -10.54
N ALA A 223 2.61 5.09 -10.42
CA ALA A 223 3.78 5.48 -9.67
C ALA A 223 3.45 5.75 -8.19
N ILE A 224 4.37 5.40 -7.29
CA ILE A 224 4.41 5.89 -5.92
C ILE A 224 5.74 6.61 -5.68
N LEU A 225 5.69 7.91 -5.39
CA LEU A 225 6.87 8.72 -5.04
C LEU A 225 7.08 8.72 -3.54
N ARG A 226 8.23 8.23 -3.08
CA ARG A 226 8.52 8.00 -1.64
C ARG A 226 9.85 8.56 -1.14
N GLY A 227 10.45 9.45 -1.92
CA GLY A 227 11.80 9.98 -1.74
C GLY A 227 12.85 8.93 -2.06
N TYR A 228 14.11 9.25 -1.80
CA TYR A 228 15.22 8.35 -2.06
C TYR A 228 16.34 8.53 -1.03
N VAL A 229 17.35 7.70 -1.14
CA VAL A 229 18.56 7.72 -0.32
C VAL A 229 19.74 7.83 -1.27
N ASP A 230 20.64 8.79 -1.03
CA ASP A 230 21.88 8.93 -1.81
C ASP A 230 22.91 7.85 -1.45
N GLU A 231 24.05 7.86 -2.14
CA GLU A 231 25.16 6.94 -1.91
C GLU A 231 25.76 7.01 -0.49
N ASN A 232 25.50 8.12 0.23
CA ASN A 232 25.95 8.35 1.60
C ASN A 232 24.90 7.94 2.65
N GLY A 233 23.75 7.40 2.23
CA GLY A 233 22.68 7.01 3.15
C GLY A 233 21.77 8.17 3.58
N LYS A 234 21.90 9.36 2.98
CA LYS A 234 21.07 10.52 3.33
C LYS A 234 19.77 10.51 2.56
N ALA A 235 18.67 10.74 3.27
CA ALA A 235 17.33 10.78 2.69
C ALA A 235 17.03 12.12 1.99
N TYR A 236 16.44 12.04 0.80
CA TYR A 236 15.96 13.20 0.04
C TYR A 236 14.51 13.02 -0.39
N PRO A 237 13.74 14.11 -0.41
CA PRO A 237 12.40 14.11 -0.94
C PRO A 237 12.36 14.11 -2.48
N ASN A 238 11.27 13.62 -3.03
CA ASN A 238 10.96 13.65 -4.46
C ASN A 238 9.47 13.96 -4.74
N TYR A 239 8.80 14.67 -3.81
CA TYR A 239 7.40 15.10 -3.94
C TYR A 239 7.24 16.52 -4.50
N HIS A 240 8.35 17.24 -4.69
CA HIS A 240 8.33 18.64 -5.11
C HIS A 240 7.77 18.81 -6.53
N TYR A 241 7.25 20.00 -6.79
CA TYR A 241 6.61 20.39 -8.05
C TYR A 241 7.42 19.97 -9.29
N GLU A 242 8.72 20.27 -9.33
CA GLU A 242 9.59 19.96 -10.48
C GLU A 242 9.74 18.45 -10.71
N THR A 243 9.70 17.66 -9.64
CA THR A 243 9.73 16.20 -9.76
C THR A 243 8.40 15.67 -10.28
N LEU A 244 7.28 16.23 -9.84
CA LEU A 244 5.95 15.85 -10.33
C LEU A 244 5.80 16.15 -11.83
N GLU A 245 6.29 17.31 -12.30
CA GLU A 245 6.34 17.63 -13.73
C GLU A 245 7.25 16.68 -14.51
N LYS A 246 8.41 16.34 -13.95
CA LYS A 246 9.30 15.35 -14.57
C LYS A 246 8.62 13.99 -14.74
N VAL A 247 7.90 13.53 -13.71
CA VAL A 247 7.15 12.26 -13.77
C VAL A 247 6.00 12.35 -14.78
N TYR A 248 5.29 13.49 -14.85
CA TYR A 248 4.29 13.74 -15.87
C TYR A 248 4.86 13.52 -17.28
N ASN A 249 6.00 14.14 -17.59
CA ASN A 249 6.65 14.02 -18.89
C ASN A 249 7.09 12.57 -19.18
N LEU A 250 7.63 11.85 -18.19
CA LEU A 250 7.98 10.44 -18.33
C LEU A 250 6.78 9.54 -18.67
N TYR A 251 5.59 9.87 -18.17
CA TYR A 251 4.36 9.19 -18.57
C TYR A 251 4.01 9.45 -20.04
N GLN A 252 4.10 10.71 -20.48
CA GLN A 252 3.81 11.10 -21.86
C GLN A 252 4.77 10.45 -22.86
N GLU A 253 6.06 10.34 -22.53
CA GLU A 253 7.07 9.69 -23.38
C GLU A 253 6.80 8.19 -23.60
N ARG A 254 6.07 7.54 -22.68
CA ARG A 254 5.88 6.09 -22.67
C ARG A 254 4.49 5.63 -23.10
N ASN A 255 3.56 6.56 -23.37
CA ASN A 255 2.17 6.27 -23.73
C ASN A 255 1.50 5.25 -22.80
N LEU A 256 1.71 5.41 -21.48
CA LEU A 256 1.11 4.52 -20.48
C LEU A 256 -0.32 4.93 -20.17
N GLU A 257 -1.17 3.93 -19.96
CA GLU A 257 -2.57 4.13 -19.61
C GLU A 257 -2.72 4.76 -18.22
N HIS A 258 -3.76 5.58 -18.08
CA HIS A 258 -4.16 6.23 -16.82
C HIS A 258 -3.00 6.80 -15.98
N PRO A 259 -2.22 7.79 -16.50
CA PRO A 259 -1.11 8.38 -15.77
C PRO A 259 -1.50 8.82 -14.35
N ALA A 260 -0.86 8.21 -13.36
CA ALA A 260 -1.18 8.47 -11.96
C ALA A 260 0.05 8.41 -11.05
N VAL A 261 0.01 9.23 -10.00
CA VAL A 261 0.98 9.24 -8.91
C VAL A 261 0.24 9.25 -7.57
N ILE A 262 0.68 8.37 -6.68
CA ILE A 262 0.44 8.50 -5.24
C ILE A 262 1.73 9.03 -4.59
N VAL A 263 1.63 10.08 -3.78
CA VAL A 263 2.80 10.59 -3.04
C VAL A 263 2.81 10.04 -1.62
N ASP A 264 3.82 9.24 -1.28
CA ASP A 264 4.11 8.78 0.07
C ASP A 264 4.73 9.91 0.87
N THR A 265 4.01 10.40 1.88
CA THR A 265 4.39 11.59 2.65
C THR A 265 5.42 11.28 3.74
N ASN A 266 5.66 10.00 4.07
CA ASN A 266 6.59 9.60 5.12
C ASN A 266 7.97 9.24 4.54
N HIS A 267 8.61 8.19 5.05
CA HIS A 267 9.70 7.52 4.37
C HIS A 267 10.89 8.46 4.09
N SER A 268 11.43 8.49 2.88
CA SER A 268 12.53 9.40 2.55
C SER A 268 12.02 10.81 2.24
N ASN A 269 10.74 10.94 1.85
CA ASN A 269 10.10 12.25 1.66
C ASN A 269 10.06 13.06 2.96
N SER A 270 9.78 12.42 4.09
CA SER A 270 9.82 13.06 5.41
C SER A 270 11.22 13.20 6.00
N GLY A 271 12.26 12.69 5.33
CA GLY A 271 13.58 12.54 5.94
C GLY A 271 13.52 11.70 7.23
N LYS A 272 12.61 10.72 7.29
CA LYS A 272 12.31 9.89 8.46
C LYS A 272 11.76 10.65 9.68
N ARG A 273 11.16 11.83 9.47
CA ARG A 273 10.46 12.61 10.50
C ARG A 273 8.95 12.56 10.27
N TYR A 274 8.25 11.66 10.94
CA TYR A 274 6.83 11.39 10.67
C TYR A 274 5.90 12.61 10.79
N GLU A 275 6.27 13.64 11.54
CA GLU A 275 5.49 14.88 11.66
C GLU A 275 5.50 15.74 10.37
N GLU A 276 6.54 15.58 9.55
CA GLU A 276 6.65 16.27 8.25
C GLU A 276 5.55 15.85 7.27
N GLN A 277 4.92 14.69 7.48
CA GLN A 277 3.83 14.19 6.64
C GLN A 277 2.72 15.24 6.46
N ILE A 278 2.39 16.01 7.51
CA ILE A 278 1.38 17.08 7.47
C ILE A 278 1.79 18.19 6.50
N ARG A 279 3.03 18.69 6.61
CA ARG A 279 3.55 19.74 5.74
C ARG A 279 3.63 19.26 4.29
N ILE A 280 4.14 18.04 4.09
CA ILE A 280 4.31 17.43 2.77
C ILE A 280 2.97 17.23 2.08
N ALA A 281 1.96 16.72 2.79
CA ALA A 281 0.61 16.55 2.25
C ALA A 281 0.07 17.89 1.71
N LYS A 282 0.16 18.97 2.50
CA LYS A 282 -0.29 20.31 2.10
C LYS A 282 0.50 20.87 0.92
N ASP A 283 1.82 20.65 0.86
CA ASP A 283 2.67 21.11 -0.23
C ASP A 283 2.32 20.41 -1.57
N VAL A 284 2.02 19.12 -1.52
CA VAL A 284 1.56 18.36 -2.70
C VAL A 284 0.21 18.87 -3.20
N LEU A 285 -0.74 19.15 -2.30
CA LEU A 285 -2.03 19.74 -2.71
C LEU A 285 -1.87 21.15 -3.28
N HIS A 286 -0.97 21.96 -2.70
CA HIS A 286 -0.63 23.27 -3.27
C HIS A 286 -0.08 23.12 -4.71
N SER A 287 0.82 22.16 -4.94
CA SER A 287 1.39 21.87 -6.26
C SER A 287 0.30 21.46 -7.27
N ARG A 288 -0.68 20.65 -6.84
CA ARG A 288 -1.87 20.31 -7.65
C ARG A 288 -2.71 21.55 -7.99
N ASN A 289 -2.92 22.45 -7.04
CA ASN A 289 -3.74 23.64 -7.25
C ASN A 289 -3.08 24.68 -8.16
N CYS A 290 -1.75 24.63 -8.32
CA CYS A 290 -0.99 25.53 -9.18
C CYS A 290 -0.81 25.01 -10.62
N ASN A 291 -1.06 23.72 -10.90
CA ASN A 291 -0.81 23.12 -12.21
C ASN A 291 -1.78 21.97 -12.53
N ASP A 292 -2.56 22.11 -13.60
CA ASP A 292 -3.56 21.12 -14.02
C ASP A 292 -2.95 19.76 -14.43
N ASN A 293 -1.75 19.72 -15.00
CA ASN A 293 -1.06 18.46 -15.30
C ASN A 293 -0.73 17.72 -14.00
N ILE A 294 -0.25 18.43 -12.98
CA ILE A 294 0.01 17.84 -11.66
C ILE A 294 -1.31 17.45 -10.97
N LYS A 295 -2.36 18.27 -11.07
CA LYS A 295 -3.69 17.96 -10.54
C LYS A 295 -4.24 16.64 -11.09
N ASN A 296 -4.08 16.44 -12.39
CA ASN A 296 -4.54 15.26 -13.11
C ASN A 296 -3.64 14.04 -12.85
N LEU A 297 -2.33 14.24 -12.70
CA LEU A 297 -1.36 13.17 -12.42
C LEU A 297 -1.45 12.68 -10.97
N VAL A 298 -1.45 13.57 -9.99
CA VAL A 298 -1.42 13.19 -8.57
C VAL A 298 -2.83 12.85 -8.12
N LYS A 299 -3.11 11.56 -8.01
CA LYS A 299 -4.42 11.01 -7.64
C LYS A 299 -4.60 10.84 -6.14
N GLY A 300 -3.52 10.87 -5.36
CA GLY A 300 -3.63 10.63 -3.92
C GLY A 300 -2.35 10.77 -3.12
N LEU A 301 -2.49 10.56 -1.81
CA LEU A 301 -1.39 10.49 -0.84
C LEU A 301 -1.33 9.12 -0.18
N MET A 302 -0.14 8.76 0.29
CA MET A 302 0.08 7.68 1.23
C MET A 302 0.61 8.25 2.56
N ILE A 303 -0.06 7.92 3.67
CA ILE A 303 0.21 8.47 5.00
C ILE A 303 0.31 7.32 6.01
N GLU A 304 1.31 7.38 6.89
CA GLU A 304 1.46 6.48 8.01
C GLU A 304 0.96 7.13 9.30
N SER A 305 -0.14 6.59 9.81
CA SER A 305 -0.88 7.07 10.98
C SER A 305 -1.47 5.92 11.76
N TYR A 306 -1.56 6.07 13.08
CA TYR A 306 -2.18 5.09 13.94
C TYR A 306 -2.92 5.78 15.09
N LEU A 307 -3.21 5.08 16.19
CA LEU A 307 -3.89 5.67 17.33
C LEU A 307 -2.97 6.62 18.10
N VAL A 308 -1.72 6.22 18.32
CA VAL A 308 -0.72 6.94 19.11
C VAL A 308 0.47 7.35 18.24
N ASP A 309 0.98 8.57 18.47
CA ASP A 309 2.15 9.12 17.79
C ASP A 309 3.41 8.28 17.99
N GLY A 310 4.29 8.30 16.98
CA GLY A 310 5.62 7.72 17.02
C GLY A 310 5.65 6.21 16.85
N CYS A 311 6.68 5.58 17.40
CA CYS A 311 6.87 4.13 17.41
C CYS A 311 7.45 3.66 18.74
N GLN A 312 7.44 2.35 18.94
CA GLN A 312 7.95 1.66 20.11
C GLN A 312 8.58 0.32 19.70
N LYS A 313 9.20 -0.38 20.65
CA LYS A 313 9.58 -1.78 20.43
C LYS A 313 8.40 -2.70 20.74
N PRO A 314 8.37 -3.93 20.18
CA PRO A 314 7.29 -4.89 20.46
C PRO A 314 7.03 -5.12 21.96
N GLU A 315 8.09 -5.18 22.77
CA GLU A 315 8.02 -5.42 24.22
C GLU A 315 7.41 -4.28 25.05
N ASP A 316 7.31 -3.06 24.49
CA ASP A 316 6.80 -1.89 25.22
C ASP A 316 5.27 -1.89 25.34
N GLY A 317 4.56 -2.58 24.43
CA GLY A 317 3.14 -2.93 24.57
C GLY A 317 2.13 -1.77 24.61
N VAL A 318 2.49 -0.55 24.23
CA VAL A 318 1.55 0.59 24.19
C VAL A 318 0.49 0.34 23.12
N TYR A 319 -0.77 0.27 23.53
CA TYR A 319 -1.89 0.01 22.63
C TYR A 319 -1.97 1.06 21.51
N GLY A 320 -2.04 0.60 20.25
CA GLY A 320 -2.22 1.49 19.11
C GLY A 320 -1.02 2.35 18.74
N LYS A 321 0.19 1.97 19.17
CA LYS A 321 1.45 2.63 18.80
C LYS A 321 2.30 1.70 17.94
N SER A 322 2.79 2.21 16.82
CA SER A 322 3.52 1.42 15.81
C SER A 322 4.75 0.72 16.41
N ILE A 323 4.95 -0.56 16.08
CA ILE A 323 6.19 -1.30 16.38
C ILE A 323 7.22 -1.26 15.25
N THR A 324 6.98 -0.44 14.22
CA THR A 324 7.88 -0.28 13.05
C THR A 324 8.23 1.20 12.81
N ASP A 325 7.94 1.79 11.64
CA ASP A 325 8.23 3.21 11.43
C ASP A 325 7.25 4.08 12.25
N PRO A 326 7.69 5.27 12.71
CA PRO A 326 6.84 6.17 13.48
C PRO A 326 5.67 6.72 12.67
N CYS A 327 4.50 6.79 13.30
CA CYS A 327 3.23 7.18 12.70
C CYS A 327 2.68 8.46 13.34
N LEU A 328 1.83 9.20 12.62
CA LEU A 328 1.00 10.25 13.24
C LEU A 328 -0.04 9.61 14.17
N GLY A 329 -0.32 10.24 15.31
CA GLY A 329 -1.41 9.86 16.21
C GLY A 329 -2.79 10.26 15.66
N TRP A 330 -3.85 9.76 16.32
CA TRP A 330 -5.23 9.91 15.82
C TRP A 330 -5.66 11.37 15.66
N GLU A 331 -5.41 12.23 16.66
CA GLU A 331 -5.85 13.63 16.63
C GLU A 331 -5.24 14.40 15.45
N LYS A 332 -3.94 14.21 15.20
CA LYS A 332 -3.24 14.79 14.04
C LYS A 332 -3.77 14.23 12.72
N THR A 333 -4.13 12.95 12.72
CA THR A 333 -4.64 12.23 11.55
C THR A 333 -6.01 12.75 11.14
N GLU A 334 -6.97 12.79 12.06
CA GLU A 334 -8.32 13.31 11.81
C GLU A 334 -8.26 14.76 11.34
N LYS A 335 -7.52 15.61 12.05
CA LYS A 335 -7.33 17.01 11.66
C LYS A 335 -6.75 17.13 10.26
N LEU A 336 -5.71 16.36 9.92
CA LEU A 336 -5.12 16.39 8.60
C LEU A 336 -6.12 15.98 7.52
N ILE A 337 -6.90 14.92 7.72
CA ILE A 337 -7.89 14.47 6.72
C ILE A 337 -8.93 15.56 6.43
N LEU A 338 -9.44 16.21 7.48
CA LEU A 338 -10.42 17.30 7.35
C LEU A 338 -9.81 18.52 6.63
N GLU A 339 -8.59 18.94 7.00
CA GLU A 339 -7.89 20.04 6.33
C GLU A 339 -7.59 19.71 4.85
N LEU A 340 -7.25 18.46 4.53
CA LEU A 340 -7.04 18.04 3.14
C LEU A 340 -8.33 18.10 2.33
N ALA A 341 -9.47 17.74 2.92
CA ALA A 341 -10.77 17.81 2.26
C ALA A 341 -11.16 19.27 1.93
N GLU A 342 -10.85 20.22 2.81
CA GLU A 342 -11.08 21.66 2.56
C GLU A 342 -10.19 22.23 1.44
N MET A 343 -9.00 21.67 1.23
CA MET A 343 -8.03 22.11 0.21
C MET A 343 -8.32 21.55 -1.20
N LEU A 344 -9.25 20.59 -1.32
CA LEU A 344 -9.65 19.89 -2.55
C LEU A 344 -10.96 20.43 -3.14
#